data_AF-A0A401QLX3-F1
#
_entry.id   AF-A0A401QLX3-F1
#
_cell.length_a   1.000
_cell.length_b   1.000
_cell.length_c   1.000
_cell.angle_alpha   90.00
_cell.angle_beta   90.00
_cell.angle_gamma   90.00
#
_symmetry.space_group_name_H-M   'P 1'
#
loop_
_entity.id
_entity.type
_entity.pdbx_description
1 polymer ?
#
loop_
_entity_poly.entity_id
_entity_poly.type
_entity_poly.pdbx_seq_one_letter_code
_entity_poly.pdbx_strand_id
1 'polypeptide(L)' 'MELDYHPELQGLTVRRPQLKLLQDVPFPAWVADNWETVKTFQARPDDLLIATYPKS' A
#
# COMPACT_ATOMS: atom_id res chain seq x y z
N MET A 1 11.30 10.67 -15.77
CA MET A 1 12.25 11.06 -14.70
C MET A 1 11.70 10.49 -13.40
N GLU A 2 11.91 9.24 -12.98
CA GLU A 2 12.80 8.14 -13.36
C GLU A 2 12.02 6.81 -13.18
N LEU A 3 11.07 6.49 -14.05
CA LEU A 3 10.41 5.16 -14.02
C LEU A 3 11.11 4.16 -14.96
N ASP A 4 12.24 4.56 -15.54
CA ASP A 4 12.92 3.85 -16.63
C ASP A 4 14.13 3.01 -16.15
N TYR A 5 14.41 2.93 -14.85
CA TYR A 5 15.63 2.28 -14.32
C TYR A 5 15.42 0.82 -13.82
N HIS A 6 14.19 0.30 -13.90
CA HIS A 6 13.88 -1.07 -13.49
C HIS A 6 13.49 -1.91 -14.72
N PRO A 7 14.45 -2.50 -15.45
CA PRO A 7 14.19 -3.31 -16.64
C PRO A 7 13.28 -4.52 -16.33
N GLU A 8 13.28 -5.03 -15.11
CA GLU A 8 12.40 -6.10 -14.63
C GLU A 8 10.92 -5.70 -14.54
N LEU A 9 10.61 -4.40 -14.56
CA LEU A 9 9.25 -3.87 -14.55
C LEU A 9 8.74 -3.52 -15.96
N GLN A 10 9.58 -3.66 -17.00
CA GLN A 10 9.15 -3.42 -18.38
C GLN A 10 8.06 -4.42 -18.80
N GLY A 11 6.94 -3.89 -19.28
CA GLY A 11 5.77 -4.69 -19.68
C GLY A 11 4.81 -5.07 -18.54
N LEU A 12 5.14 -4.71 -17.28
CA LEU A 12 4.25 -4.94 -16.15
C LEU A 12 3.08 -3.95 -16.19
N THR A 13 1.92 -4.41 -16.66
CA THR A 13 0.69 -3.59 -16.61
C THR A 13 0.10 -3.67 -15.21
N VAL A 14 0.43 -2.69 -14.35
CA VAL A 14 -0.21 -2.55 -13.04
C VAL A 14 -1.62 -2.01 -13.24
N ARG A 15 -2.63 -2.86 -13.00
CA ARG A 15 -4.03 -2.42 -13.04
C ARG A 15 -4.32 -1.55 -11.82
N ARG A 16 -4.99 -0.41 -12.05
CA ARG A 16 -5.51 0.43 -10.96
C ARG A 16 -6.44 -0.43 -10.09
N PRO A 17 -6.15 -0.62 -8.79
CA PRO A 17 -7.01 -1.39 -7.92
C PRO A 17 -8.34 -0.65 -7.72
N GLN A 18 -9.42 -1.42 -7.58
CA GLN A 18 -10.68 -0.85 -7.08
C GLN A 18 -10.48 -0.35 -5.65
N LEU A 19 -11.22 0.69 -5.27
CA LEU A 19 -11.19 1.24 -3.91
C LEU A 19 -12.38 0.73 -3.11
N LYS A 20 -12.14 0.37 -1.86
CA LYS A 20 -13.16 0.06 -0.86
C LYS A 20 -13.02 1.03 0.30
N LEU A 21 -14.15 1.42 0.89
CA LEU A 21 -14.15 2.22 2.11
C LEU A 21 -13.84 1.30 3.29
N LEU A 22 -12.81 1.66 4.04
CA LEU A 22 -12.48 1.07 5.31
C LEU A 22 -12.55 2.21 6.34
N GLN A 23 -13.53 2.15 7.23
CA GLN A 23 -13.79 3.23 8.20
C GLN A 23 -13.86 4.61 7.49
N ASP A 24 -14.65 4.69 6.42
CA ASP A 24 -14.85 5.89 5.59
C ASP A 24 -13.62 6.42 4.83
N VAL A 25 -12.48 5.72 4.90
CA VAL A 25 -11.26 6.06 4.15
C VAL A 25 -11.10 5.12 2.94
N PRO A 26 -10.83 5.64 1.73
CA PRO A 26 -10.67 4.79 0.55
C PRO A 26 -9.29 4.11 0.54
N PHE A 27 -9.30 2.78 0.53
CA PHE A 27 -8.10 1.95 0.38
C PHE A 27 -8.19 1.07 -0.88
N PRO A 28 -7.05 0.65 -1.47
CA PRO A 28 -7.05 -0.42 -2.45
C PRO A 28 -7.78 -1.66 -1.92
N ALA A 29 -8.60 -2.30 -2.76
CA ALA A 29 -9.48 -3.39 -2.33
C ALA A 29 -8.72 -4.53 -1.63
N TRP A 30 -7.51 -4.85 -2.08
CA TRP A 30 -6.67 -5.87 -1.46
C TRP A 30 -6.18 -5.51 -0.05
N VAL A 31 -6.07 -4.22 0.31
CA VAL A 31 -5.80 -3.79 1.70
C VAL A 31 -7.05 -3.94 2.54
N ALA A 32 -8.19 -3.45 2.03
CA ALA A 32 -9.46 -3.51 2.75
C ALA A 32 -9.91 -4.96 3.01
N ASP A 33 -9.73 -5.86 2.03
CA ASP A 33 -10.10 -7.27 2.13
C ASP A 33 -9.23 -8.05 3.12
N ASN A 34 -8.02 -7.57 3.42
CA ASN A 34 -7.08 -8.20 4.37
C ASN A 34 -6.87 -7.33 5.62
N TRP A 35 -7.83 -6.49 5.97
CA TRP A 35 -7.67 -5.49 7.03
C TRP A 35 -7.31 -6.10 8.39
N GLU A 36 -7.83 -7.30 8.72
CA GLU A 36 -7.52 -7.96 9.98
C GLU A 36 -6.02 -8.27 10.13
N THR A 37 -5.31 -8.56 9.04
CA THR A 37 -3.85 -8.76 9.06
C THR A 37 -3.10 -7.46 9.41
N VAL A 38 -3.53 -6.34 8.82
CA VAL A 38 -2.93 -5.03 9.10
C VAL A 38 -3.23 -4.58 10.53
N LYS A 39 -4.49 -4.74 10.95
CA LYS A 39 -4.97 -4.34 12.28
C LYS A 39 -4.35 -5.14 13.43
N THR A 40 -4.02 -6.41 13.20
CA THR A 40 -3.42 -7.30 14.21
C THR A 40 -1.89 -7.30 14.18
N PHE A 41 -1.27 -6.46 13.35
CA PHE A 41 0.18 -6.31 13.28
C PHE A 41 0.79 -6.10 14.67
N GLN A 42 1.75 -6.95 15.03
CA GLN A 42 2.45 -6.90 16.31
C GLN A 42 3.73 -6.09 16.13
N ALA A 43 3.66 -4.79 16.41
CA ALA A 43 4.82 -3.93 16.44
C ALA A 43 5.79 -4.34 17.56
N ARG A 44 7.07 -4.10 17.35
CA ARG A 44 8.12 -4.24 18.35
C ARG A 44 8.40 -2.90 19.02
N PRO A 45 8.92 -2.90 20.26
CA PRO A 45 9.24 -1.65 20.97
C PRO A 45 10.27 -0.76 20.26
N ASP A 46 11.10 -1.34 19.41
CA ASP A 46 12.18 -0.69 18.65
C ASP A 46 11.82 -0.39 17.19
N ASP A 47 10.59 -0.68 16.76
CA ASP A 47 10.14 -0.36 15.41
C ASP A 47 10.01 1.16 15.22
N LEU A 48 10.52 1.66 14.09
CA LEU A 48 10.34 3.04 13.67
C LEU A 48 9.22 3.13 12.61
N LEU A 49 8.18 3.90 12.91
CA LEU A 49 7.09 4.16 11.96
C LEU A 49 7.34 5.45 11.18
N ILE A 50 7.38 5.34 9.86
CA ILE A 50 7.31 6.50 8.94
C ILE A 50 5.90 6.55 8.37
N ALA A 51 5.15 7.61 8.71
CA ALA A 51 3.78 7.82 8.27
C ALA A 51 3.71 9.08 7.39
N THR A 52 3.38 8.90 6.12
CA THR A 52 3.25 9.99 5.14
C THR A 52 1.97 9.84 4.34
N TYR A 53 1.41 10.96 3.87
CA TYR A 53 0.44 10.89 2.79
C TYR A 53 1.15 10.42 1.51
N PRO A 54 0.51 9.65 0.61
CA PRO A 54 1.16 9.23 -0.62
C PRO A 54 1.79 10.40 -1.37
N LYS A 55 3.06 10.23 -1.79
CA LYS A 55 3.85 11.20 -2.58
C LYS A 55 4.42 12.40 -1.83
N SER A 56 4.39 12.40 -0.49
CA SER A 56 5.14 13.38 0.33
C SER A 56 6.64 13.11 0.34
#